data_AF-A0A1X9LI20-F1
#
_entry.id   AF-A0A1X9LI20-F1
#
_cell.length_a   1.000
_cell.length_b   1.000
_cell.length_c   1.000
_cell.angle_alpha   90.00
_cell.angle_beta   90.00
_cell.angle_gamma   90.00
#
_symmetry.space_group_name_H-M   'P 1'
#
loop_
_entity.id
_entity.type
_entity.pdbx_description
1 polymer ?
#
loop_
_entity_poly.entity_id
_entity_poly.type
_entity_poly.pdbx_seq_one_letter_code
_entity_poly.pdbx_strand_id
1 'polypeptide(L)'
;MRFILAILAFIIATALIGYGVAQRTVFLPPSTVESTVQTDDGVNYAVIDSEALRSHDGAQTLTVSSGNGGQVFAAYGRTADVEAWLQGSAYDRIGAGADGRGLVVESVAADPDGAENVASGSADPAASDLWLERFTSQGTLYRTLNLPEGYSVILASNGTDPAPAEVTISWPVSNATPWVGPTLVAGLVFLLAGIVLLILGLIHMRRSHGPRRKPPALPKGKRFSSSRTNAIESSVARRRRSLKAPMAVGVPIALASALVLSGCSPDYWPQPEAAAPTPVETIDATPAPTAVPDDDTPEPVVTSDQFAAILADVSSVAAEADASANRDLLTSRFEGPALDLRAATYAIRAGFPEYAAPQPIPANPVQVLLPQATDSWPRTAFAIVGGDDPSVPPVALFLTQDTPRADYKVYYEIALEPNTTLPEVAAATVGTTRLGPESKLLAMTPDQIKTAYSDILLNGDSSQYASMIDPTGDTLRSQVGADYKNTTKSGLSATAAIEFASVAAQGESIALATSDSGALVAVDIGETTTVKPVQAGATIKPEGAVKALSNVTETGKGTEATYDYQLLFYVPPQGTPDAKAQLLGFTQGLLSAKELP
;
A
#
# COMPACT_ATOMS: atom_id res chain seq x y z
N MET A 1 27.92 66.21 -14.36
CA MET A 1 27.48 64.92 -14.96
C MET A 1 27.64 63.74 -14.01
N ARG A 2 28.81 63.46 -13.42
CA ARG A 2 29.03 62.27 -12.56
C ARG A 2 28.15 62.20 -11.29
N PHE A 3 27.89 63.32 -10.63
CA PHE A 3 26.96 63.36 -9.48
C PHE A 3 25.50 63.10 -9.88
N ILE A 4 25.06 63.57 -11.05
CA ILE A 4 23.71 63.33 -11.57
C ILE A 4 23.53 61.83 -11.89
N LEU A 5 24.53 61.22 -12.51
CA LEU A 5 24.54 59.77 -12.79
C LEU A 5 24.55 58.93 -11.51
N ALA A 6 25.28 59.37 -10.47
CA ALA A 6 25.28 58.69 -9.17
C ALA A 6 23.90 58.75 -8.49
N ILE A 7 23.24 59.92 -8.51
CA ILE A 7 21.88 60.08 -7.97
C ILE A 7 20.90 59.18 -8.72
N LEU A 8 20.96 59.16 -10.06
CA LEU A 8 20.08 58.32 -10.88
C LEU A 8 20.31 56.82 -10.60
N ALA A 9 21.56 56.38 -10.44
CA ALA A 9 21.89 55.01 -10.07
C ALA A 9 21.33 54.62 -8.69
N PHE A 10 21.37 55.51 -7.70
CA PHE A 10 20.78 55.26 -6.38
C PHE A 10 19.24 55.17 -6.42
N ILE A 11 18.58 55.99 -7.24
CA ILE A 11 17.13 55.91 -7.42
C ILE A 11 16.74 54.56 -8.03
N ILE A 12 17.44 54.12 -9.08
CA ILE A 12 17.20 52.82 -9.73
C ILE A 12 17.48 51.67 -8.76
N ALA A 13 18.58 51.72 -8.02
CA ALA A 13 18.91 50.71 -7.02
C ALA A 13 17.82 50.59 -5.95
N THR A 14 17.34 51.72 -5.43
CA THR A 14 16.28 51.75 -4.42
C THR A 14 14.97 51.18 -4.98
N ALA A 15 14.61 51.52 -6.22
CA ALA A 15 13.42 51.00 -6.88
C ALA A 15 13.50 49.48 -7.10
N LEU A 16 14.63 48.97 -7.58
CA LEU A 16 14.83 47.54 -7.84
C LEU A 16 14.85 46.70 -6.56
N ILE A 17 15.55 47.18 -5.52
CA ILE A 17 15.57 46.51 -4.21
C ILE A 17 14.19 46.55 -3.56
N GLY A 18 13.53 47.71 -3.60
CA GLY A 18 12.18 47.87 -3.09
C GLY A 18 11.17 46.95 -3.80
N TYR A 19 11.27 46.81 -5.12
CA TYR A 19 10.43 45.91 -5.90
C TYR A 19 10.69 44.43 -5.56
N GLY A 20 11.95 44.00 -5.46
CA GLY A 20 12.28 42.62 -5.06
C GLY A 20 11.78 42.26 -3.65
N VAL A 21 11.87 43.20 -2.70
CA VAL A 21 11.30 43.01 -1.35
C VAL A 21 9.77 43.00 -1.38
N ALA A 22 9.14 43.89 -2.15
CA ALA A 22 7.69 43.95 -2.28
C ALA A 22 7.09 42.65 -2.84
N GLN A 23 7.78 42.00 -3.80
CA GLN A 23 7.37 40.70 -4.35
C GLN A 23 7.28 39.58 -3.30
N ARG A 24 8.09 39.62 -2.23
CA ARG A 24 8.12 38.60 -1.17
C ARG A 24 7.35 38.99 0.10
N THR A 25 6.79 40.20 0.16
CA THR A 25 6.11 40.70 1.37
C THR A 25 4.68 41.13 1.09
N VAL A 26 4.48 42.05 0.14
CA VAL A 26 3.17 42.62 -0.17
C VAL A 26 2.46 41.82 -1.25
N PHE A 27 3.21 41.21 -2.18
CA PHE A 27 2.66 40.49 -3.33
C PHE A 27 2.86 38.98 -3.27
N LEU A 28 3.26 38.43 -2.12
CA LEU A 28 3.41 36.98 -1.98
C LEU A 28 2.01 36.35 -1.85
N PRO A 29 1.58 35.49 -2.78
CA PRO A 29 0.32 34.78 -2.63
C PRO A 29 0.37 33.84 -1.41
N PRO A 30 -0.80 33.43 -0.88
CA PRO A 30 -0.86 32.44 0.19
C PRO A 30 -0.13 31.16 -0.24
N SER A 31 0.56 30.52 0.70
CA SER A 31 1.33 29.28 0.46
C SER A 31 0.43 28.07 0.23
N THR A 32 -0.87 28.20 0.51
CA THR A 32 -1.85 27.15 0.33
C THR A 32 -3.12 27.71 -0.30
N VAL A 33 -3.78 26.87 -1.11
CA VAL A 33 -5.18 27.07 -1.50
C VAL A 33 -5.99 26.09 -0.68
N GLU A 34 -7.03 26.59 -0.02
CA GLU A 34 -7.94 25.80 0.79
C GLU A 34 -9.31 25.80 0.14
N SER A 35 -9.93 24.63 0.09
CA SER A 35 -11.34 24.49 -0.28
C SER A 35 -12.05 23.71 0.80
N THR A 36 -13.13 24.30 1.32
CA THR A 36 -13.95 23.73 2.37
C THR A 36 -15.34 23.44 1.82
N VAL A 37 -15.88 22.28 2.21
CA VAL A 37 -17.22 21.85 1.85
C VAL A 37 -17.91 21.26 3.06
N GLN A 38 -19.23 21.43 3.11
CA GLN A 38 -20.09 20.85 4.15
C GLN A 38 -20.89 19.72 3.50
N THR A 39 -20.89 18.54 4.11
CA THR A 39 -21.68 17.39 3.67
C THR A 39 -23.11 17.48 4.20
N ASP A 40 -24.05 16.73 3.63
CA ASP A 40 -25.43 16.70 4.13
C ASP A 40 -25.52 15.88 5.43
N ASP A 41 -26.34 16.32 6.39
CA ASP A 41 -26.50 15.70 7.71
C ASP A 41 -27.26 14.35 7.65
N GLY A 42 -27.72 13.94 6.46
CA GLY A 42 -28.60 12.79 6.25
C GLY A 42 -27.95 11.52 5.70
N VAL A 43 -26.67 11.56 5.30
CA VAL A 43 -26.00 10.46 4.59
C VAL A 43 -24.82 9.93 5.39
N ASN A 44 -24.65 8.60 5.42
CA ASN A 44 -23.67 7.94 6.31
C ASN A 44 -22.23 7.95 5.76
N TYR A 45 -22.07 8.19 4.45
CA TYR A 45 -20.79 8.12 3.76
C TYR A 45 -20.60 9.35 2.88
N ALA A 46 -19.35 9.81 2.78
CA ALA A 46 -18.93 10.79 1.79
C ALA A 46 -17.68 10.27 1.05
N VAL A 47 -17.54 10.60 -0.22
CA VAL A 47 -16.39 10.23 -1.06
C VAL A 47 -15.78 11.47 -1.65
N ILE A 48 -14.47 11.61 -1.54
CA ILE A 48 -13.71 12.63 -2.26
C ILE A 48 -13.14 11.99 -3.52
N ASP A 49 -13.58 12.51 -4.67
CA ASP A 49 -13.15 12.01 -5.97
C ASP A 49 -11.68 12.32 -6.26
N SER A 50 -11.04 11.48 -7.08
CA SER A 50 -9.65 11.66 -7.51
C SER A 50 -9.42 13.03 -8.18
N GLU A 51 -10.37 13.50 -9.00
CA GLU A 51 -10.29 14.82 -9.66
C GLU A 51 -10.31 15.97 -8.64
N ALA A 52 -11.14 15.86 -7.60
CA ALA A 52 -11.19 16.86 -6.53
C ALA A 52 -9.86 16.95 -5.79
N LEU A 53 -9.28 15.81 -5.41
CA LEU A 53 -7.97 15.72 -4.74
C LEU A 53 -6.85 16.27 -5.62
N ARG A 54 -6.96 16.16 -6.93
CA ARG A 54 -5.94 16.58 -7.90
C ARG A 54 -6.25 17.91 -8.60
N SER A 55 -7.18 18.69 -8.07
CA SER A 55 -7.52 20.03 -8.59
C SER A 55 -6.32 21.00 -8.60
N HIS A 56 -5.34 20.79 -7.71
CA HIS A 56 -4.07 21.53 -7.68
C HIS A 56 -2.88 20.57 -7.52
N ASP A 57 -1.72 20.99 -8.03
CA ASP A 57 -0.47 20.24 -7.93
C ASP A 57 0.07 20.17 -6.49
N GLY A 58 0.68 19.05 -6.13
CA GLY A 58 1.35 18.83 -4.84
C GLY A 58 0.54 17.96 -3.87
N ALA A 59 1.14 17.66 -2.72
CA ALA A 59 0.52 16.79 -1.71
C ALA A 59 -0.72 17.46 -1.10
N GLN A 60 -1.82 16.73 -1.04
CA GLN A 60 -3.08 17.21 -0.47
C GLN A 60 -3.02 17.08 1.04
N THR A 61 -3.41 18.12 1.77
CA THR A 61 -3.64 18.02 3.22
C THR A 61 -5.14 18.05 3.48
N LEU A 62 -5.65 16.91 3.94
CA LEU A 62 -7.03 16.65 4.27
C LEU A 62 -7.27 16.94 5.76
N THR A 63 -8.22 17.83 6.04
CA THR A 63 -8.74 18.11 7.38
C THR A 63 -10.23 17.82 7.40
N VAL A 64 -10.64 16.85 8.20
CA VAL A 64 -12.05 16.42 8.31
C VAL A 64 -12.51 16.61 9.74
N SER A 65 -13.61 17.31 9.93
CA SER A 65 -14.20 17.59 11.24
C SER A 65 -15.58 16.94 11.34
N SER A 66 -15.80 16.21 12.43
CA SER A 66 -17.09 15.59 12.75
C SER A 66 -18.16 16.62 13.12
N GLY A 67 -17.78 17.85 13.51
CA GLY A 67 -18.70 18.91 13.95
C GLY A 67 -19.31 18.68 15.35
N ASN A 68 -19.58 17.43 15.73
CA ASN A 68 -20.16 17.04 17.03
C ASN A 68 -19.14 16.39 17.99
N GLY A 69 -17.87 16.25 17.58
CA GLY A 69 -16.82 15.63 18.36
C GLY A 69 -16.79 14.09 18.30
N GLY A 70 -17.59 13.48 17.42
CA GLY A 70 -17.65 12.04 17.21
C GLY A 70 -16.43 11.47 16.46
N GLN A 71 -16.47 10.16 16.20
CA GLN A 71 -15.42 9.46 15.48
C GLN A 71 -15.42 9.88 14.01
N VAL A 72 -14.23 10.15 13.48
CA VAL A 72 -13.97 10.39 12.06
C VAL A 72 -13.13 9.23 11.54
N PHE A 73 -13.67 8.53 10.55
CA PHE A 73 -12.98 7.53 9.76
C PHE A 73 -12.69 8.10 8.37
N ALA A 74 -11.47 7.87 7.89
CA ALA A 74 -11.12 8.06 6.49
C ALA A 74 -10.28 6.90 6.01
N ALA A 75 -10.50 6.44 4.79
CA ALA A 75 -9.65 5.48 4.13
C ALA A 75 -9.51 5.85 2.67
N TYR A 76 -8.45 5.38 2.02
CA TYR A 76 -8.32 5.51 0.58
C TYR A 76 -8.16 4.14 -0.09
N GLY A 77 -8.65 4.07 -1.31
CA GLY A 77 -8.59 2.91 -2.18
C GLY A 77 -8.76 3.34 -3.63
N ARG A 78 -8.72 2.37 -4.54
CA ARG A 78 -9.01 2.64 -5.95
C ARG A 78 -10.44 3.12 -6.08
N THR A 79 -10.69 4.08 -6.96
CA THR A 79 -12.02 4.67 -7.16
C THR A 79 -13.05 3.59 -7.48
N ALA A 80 -12.71 2.62 -8.33
CA ALA A 80 -13.59 1.50 -8.66
C ALA A 80 -13.93 0.64 -7.41
N ASP A 81 -12.98 0.41 -6.50
CA ASP A 81 -13.21 -0.34 -5.28
C ASP A 81 -14.07 0.43 -4.27
N VAL A 82 -13.83 1.74 -4.13
CA VAL A 82 -14.63 2.63 -3.27
C VAL A 82 -16.08 2.69 -3.77
N GLU A 83 -16.29 2.89 -5.07
CA GLU A 83 -17.62 2.91 -5.68
C GLU A 83 -18.33 1.56 -5.57
N ALA A 84 -17.62 0.46 -5.81
CA ALA A 84 -18.17 -0.89 -5.66
C ALA A 84 -18.55 -1.19 -4.20
N TRP A 85 -17.74 -0.78 -3.22
CA TRP A 85 -18.07 -0.91 -1.79
C TRP A 85 -19.33 -0.12 -1.43
N LEU A 86 -19.50 1.06 -2.00
CA LEU A 86 -20.68 1.91 -1.77
C LEU A 86 -21.92 1.48 -2.56
N GLN A 87 -21.81 0.57 -3.51
CA GLN A 87 -22.94 0.07 -4.27
C GLN A 87 -24.04 -0.46 -3.32
N GLY A 88 -25.23 0.12 -3.40
CA GLY A 88 -26.35 -0.16 -2.50
C GLY A 88 -26.49 0.77 -1.30
N SER A 89 -25.54 1.68 -1.07
CA SER A 89 -25.61 2.72 -0.05
C SER A 89 -25.72 4.11 -0.67
N ALA A 90 -26.45 5.00 -0.02
CA ALA A 90 -26.43 6.41 -0.37
C ALA A 90 -25.13 7.04 0.15
N TYR A 91 -24.53 7.93 -0.63
CA TYR A 91 -23.30 8.64 -0.26
C TYR A 91 -23.24 10.03 -0.89
N ASP A 92 -22.51 10.94 -0.26
CA ASP A 92 -22.22 12.26 -0.81
C ASP A 92 -20.90 12.23 -1.59
N ARG A 93 -20.96 12.55 -2.88
CA ARG A 93 -19.78 12.65 -3.75
C ARG A 93 -19.25 14.09 -3.74
N ILE A 94 -18.00 14.25 -3.36
CA ILE A 94 -17.27 15.52 -3.32
C ILE A 94 -16.37 15.59 -4.55
N GLY A 95 -16.84 16.30 -5.57
CA GLY A 95 -16.17 16.50 -6.85
C GLY A 95 -15.54 17.89 -7.01
N ALA A 96 -14.75 18.07 -8.07
CA ALA A 96 -14.22 19.38 -8.45
C ALA A 96 -15.33 20.26 -9.06
N GLY A 97 -15.34 21.56 -8.74
CA GLY A 97 -16.26 22.52 -9.37
C GLY A 97 -16.00 22.68 -10.87
N ALA A 98 -17.04 23.02 -11.63
CA ALA A 98 -16.99 23.16 -13.10
C ALA A 98 -16.01 24.23 -13.63
N ASP A 99 -15.58 25.16 -12.77
CA ASP A 99 -14.57 26.18 -13.06
C ASP A 99 -13.15 25.77 -12.60
N GLY A 100 -12.98 24.52 -12.15
CA GLY A 100 -11.75 24.00 -11.55
C GLY A 100 -11.40 24.69 -10.23
N ARG A 101 -12.37 25.38 -9.59
CA ARG A 101 -12.16 26.13 -8.35
C ARG A 101 -13.21 25.73 -7.32
N GLY A 102 -12.75 25.17 -6.22
CA GLY A 102 -13.62 24.76 -5.13
C GLY A 102 -14.20 23.36 -5.32
N LEU A 103 -14.96 22.93 -4.32
CA LEU A 103 -15.56 21.60 -4.21
C LEU A 103 -17.07 21.68 -4.33
N VAL A 104 -17.68 20.67 -4.93
CA VAL A 104 -19.14 20.51 -5.06
C VAL A 104 -19.54 19.19 -4.45
N VAL A 105 -20.67 19.18 -3.74
CA VAL A 105 -21.28 17.95 -3.21
C VAL A 105 -22.45 17.55 -4.10
N GLU A 106 -22.46 16.29 -4.51
CA GLU A 106 -23.58 15.64 -5.18
C GLU A 106 -24.01 14.42 -4.36
N SER A 107 -25.25 14.39 -3.88
CA SER A 107 -25.78 13.24 -3.16
C SER A 107 -26.20 12.15 -4.13
N VAL A 108 -25.58 10.98 -4.01
CA VAL A 108 -25.86 9.77 -4.79
C VAL A 108 -26.82 8.88 -4.00
N ALA A 109 -27.97 8.56 -4.60
CA ALA A 109 -28.94 7.68 -3.98
C ALA A 109 -28.48 6.21 -3.97
N ALA A 110 -28.95 5.44 -2.98
CA ALA A 110 -28.69 4.02 -2.91
C ALA A 110 -29.25 3.28 -4.14
N ASP A 111 -28.40 2.50 -4.80
CA ASP A 111 -28.80 1.63 -5.90
C ASP A 111 -29.48 0.35 -5.36
N PRO A 112 -30.76 0.08 -5.69
CA PRO A 112 -31.44 -1.13 -5.22
C PRO A 112 -30.76 -2.43 -5.66
N ASP A 113 -30.00 -2.43 -6.76
CA ASP A 113 -29.29 -3.63 -7.23
C ASP A 113 -28.09 -3.98 -6.33
N GLY A 114 -27.64 -3.05 -5.48
CA GLY A 114 -26.56 -3.26 -4.51
C GLY A 114 -27.01 -3.84 -3.15
N ALA A 115 -28.26 -4.25 -2.99
CA ALA A 115 -28.78 -4.74 -1.71
C ALA A 115 -28.02 -5.97 -1.17
N GLU A 116 -27.62 -6.89 -2.05
CA GLU A 116 -26.84 -8.08 -1.66
C GLU A 116 -25.43 -7.70 -1.17
N ASN A 117 -24.79 -6.71 -1.78
CA ASN A 117 -23.50 -6.16 -1.34
C ASN A 117 -23.63 -5.53 0.06
N VAL A 118 -24.66 -4.72 0.31
CA VAL A 118 -24.86 -4.14 1.66
C VAL A 118 -25.11 -5.21 2.72
N ALA A 119 -25.79 -6.30 2.37
CA ALA A 119 -26.08 -7.39 3.28
C ALA A 119 -24.90 -8.33 3.54
N SER A 120 -23.88 -8.36 2.67
CA SER A 120 -22.77 -9.32 2.75
C SER A 120 -21.66 -8.91 3.73
N GLY A 121 -21.61 -7.65 4.14
CA GLY A 121 -20.54 -7.11 4.97
C GLY A 121 -21.00 -6.07 5.99
N SER A 122 -20.04 -5.51 6.72
CA SER A 122 -20.32 -4.48 7.72
C SER A 122 -20.74 -3.15 7.06
N ALA A 123 -21.62 -2.40 7.74
CA ALA A 123 -21.85 -0.99 7.41
C ALA A 123 -20.64 -0.13 7.77
N ASP A 124 -19.86 -0.51 8.79
CA ASP A 124 -18.67 0.22 9.18
C ASP A 124 -17.53 -0.05 8.18
N PRO A 125 -17.06 0.97 7.42
CA PRO A 125 -15.97 0.79 6.49
C PRO A 125 -14.65 0.45 7.18
N ALA A 126 -14.46 0.74 8.48
CA ALA A 126 -13.21 0.43 9.17
C ALA A 126 -12.85 -1.07 9.18
N ALA A 127 -13.87 -1.93 9.07
CA ALA A 127 -13.70 -3.38 9.00
C ALA A 127 -13.24 -3.89 7.62
N SER A 128 -13.43 -3.13 6.55
CA SER A 128 -13.25 -3.63 5.18
C SER A 128 -11.80 -3.81 4.76
N ASP A 129 -11.53 -4.95 4.13
CA ASP A 129 -10.23 -5.30 3.54
C ASP A 129 -9.87 -4.55 2.24
N LEU A 130 -10.80 -3.79 1.65
CA LEU A 130 -10.55 -3.09 0.37
C LEU A 130 -9.62 -1.88 0.50
N TRP A 131 -9.47 -1.32 1.69
CA TRP A 131 -8.71 -0.09 1.89
C TRP A 131 -7.21 -0.33 1.88
N LEU A 132 -6.46 0.56 1.24
CA LEU A 132 -5.00 0.53 1.25
C LEU A 132 -4.45 1.00 2.59
N GLU A 133 -5.04 2.09 3.10
CA GLU A 133 -4.74 2.60 4.43
C GLU A 133 -6.02 3.12 5.08
N ARG A 134 -6.08 2.98 6.40
CA ARG A 134 -7.23 3.33 7.23
C ARG A 134 -6.79 4.34 8.29
N PHE A 135 -7.58 5.38 8.47
CA PHE A 135 -7.35 6.42 9.47
C PHE A 135 -8.56 6.58 10.35
N THR A 136 -8.33 6.67 11.65
CA THR A 136 -9.38 6.92 12.63
C THR A 136 -8.92 7.99 13.60
N SER A 137 -9.78 8.98 13.86
CA SER A 137 -9.54 10.04 14.84
C SER A 137 -10.83 10.40 15.57
N GLN A 138 -10.72 11.07 16.71
CA GLN A 138 -11.86 11.60 17.46
C GLN A 138 -11.95 13.12 17.20
N GLY A 139 -13.13 13.61 16.80
CA GLY A 139 -13.42 15.01 16.53
C GLY A 139 -12.87 15.54 15.20
N THR A 140 -11.54 15.51 15.02
CA THR A 140 -10.89 16.03 13.80
C THR A 140 -9.78 15.08 13.33
N LEU A 141 -9.77 14.80 12.03
CA LEU A 141 -8.70 14.07 11.34
C LEU A 141 -7.87 15.05 10.51
N TYR A 142 -6.54 14.94 10.62
CA TYR A 142 -5.59 15.71 9.82
C TYR A 142 -4.60 14.75 9.16
N ARG A 143 -4.58 14.67 7.83
CA ARG A 143 -3.67 13.79 7.08
C ARG A 143 -3.17 14.46 5.81
N THR A 144 -1.88 14.31 5.54
CA THR A 144 -1.30 14.69 4.25
C THR A 144 -1.19 13.44 3.40
N LEU A 145 -1.77 13.50 2.20
CA LEU A 145 -1.84 12.42 1.23
C LEU A 145 -1.18 12.88 -0.06
N ASN A 146 -0.70 11.93 -0.85
CA ASN A 146 -0.23 12.19 -2.21
C ASN A 146 -0.76 11.08 -3.11
N LEU A 147 -2.05 11.18 -3.47
CA LEU A 147 -2.75 10.14 -4.21
C LEU A 147 -2.64 10.37 -5.73
N PRO A 148 -2.31 9.34 -6.51
CA PRO A 148 -2.29 9.43 -7.98
C PRO A 148 -3.72 9.39 -8.56
N GLU A 149 -3.83 9.34 -9.89
CA GLU A 149 -5.12 9.14 -10.56
C GLU A 149 -5.77 7.83 -10.16
N GLY A 150 -7.11 7.81 -10.16
CA GLY A 150 -7.85 6.57 -9.92
C GLY A 150 -7.93 6.17 -8.44
N TYR A 151 -7.54 7.04 -7.52
CA TYR A 151 -7.70 6.84 -6.08
C TYR A 151 -8.66 7.87 -5.48
N SER A 152 -9.56 7.40 -4.64
CA SER A 152 -10.56 8.21 -3.95
C SER A 152 -10.50 7.96 -2.44
N VAL A 153 -10.98 8.93 -1.67
CA VAL A 153 -11.01 8.86 -0.20
C VAL A 153 -12.45 8.68 0.26
N ILE A 154 -12.73 7.62 1.00
CA ILE A 154 -14.01 7.43 1.69
C ILE A 154 -13.92 8.05 3.09
N LEU A 155 -14.98 8.75 3.47
CA LEU A 155 -15.18 9.36 4.79
C LEU A 155 -16.44 8.79 5.42
N ALA A 156 -16.35 8.41 6.68
CA ALA A 156 -17.47 7.90 7.46
C ALA A 156 -17.25 8.17 8.94
N SER A 157 -18.26 7.85 9.75
CA SER A 157 -18.16 7.76 11.20
C SER A 157 -17.99 6.30 11.62
N ASN A 158 -19.11 5.58 11.77
CA ASN A 158 -19.21 4.14 12.08
C ASN A 158 -20.11 3.39 11.08
N GLY A 159 -20.47 4.03 9.97
CA GLY A 159 -21.38 3.49 8.95
C GLY A 159 -22.88 3.62 9.28
N THR A 160 -23.23 4.08 10.49
CA THR A 160 -24.63 4.29 10.92
C THR A 160 -24.95 5.75 11.22
N ASP A 161 -24.02 6.47 11.83
CA ASP A 161 -24.13 7.91 12.06
C ASP A 161 -23.82 8.67 10.76
N PRO A 162 -24.27 9.93 10.62
CA PRO A 162 -23.97 10.76 9.47
C PRO A 162 -22.46 10.89 9.20
N ALA A 163 -22.11 11.13 7.95
CA ALA A 163 -20.75 11.42 7.53
C ALA A 163 -20.24 12.69 8.24
N PRO A 164 -18.91 12.84 8.40
CA PRO A 164 -18.33 14.03 9.04
C PRO A 164 -18.73 15.34 8.33
N ALA A 165 -19.26 16.29 9.11
CA ALA A 165 -19.94 17.48 8.59
C ALA A 165 -19.08 18.41 7.72
N GLU A 166 -17.78 18.57 8.05
CA GLU A 166 -16.92 19.54 7.37
C GLU A 166 -15.65 18.88 6.83
N VAL A 167 -15.43 19.05 5.52
CA VAL A 167 -14.26 18.54 4.81
C VAL A 167 -13.50 19.72 4.21
N THR A 168 -12.24 19.86 4.59
CA THR A 168 -11.32 20.86 4.02
C THR A 168 -10.14 20.17 3.37
N ILE A 169 -9.91 20.49 2.11
CA ILE A 169 -8.73 20.05 1.36
C ILE A 169 -7.85 21.27 1.11
N SER A 170 -6.56 21.11 1.38
CA SER A 170 -5.57 22.16 1.20
C SER A 170 -4.42 21.69 0.34
N TRP A 171 -4.00 22.53 -0.62
CA TRP A 171 -2.92 22.23 -1.55
C TRP A 171 -1.81 23.28 -1.43
N PRO A 172 -0.53 22.89 -1.53
CA PRO A 172 0.56 23.83 -1.56
C PRO A 172 0.57 24.61 -2.88
N VAL A 173 0.74 25.93 -2.81
CA VAL A 173 0.97 26.78 -3.98
C VAL A 173 2.45 27.08 -4.11
N SER A 174 2.97 26.96 -5.33
CA SER A 174 4.35 27.40 -5.62
C SER A 174 4.48 28.91 -5.44
N ASN A 175 5.17 29.31 -4.38
CA ASN A 175 5.54 30.70 -4.10
C ASN A 175 6.91 31.06 -4.72
N ALA A 176 7.29 30.37 -5.81
CA ALA A 176 8.51 30.66 -6.54
C ALA A 176 8.43 32.07 -7.14
N THR A 177 9.47 32.87 -6.87
CA THR A 177 9.56 34.27 -7.32
C THR A 177 10.84 34.43 -8.12
N PRO A 178 10.89 33.91 -9.36
CA PRO A 178 12.14 33.78 -10.14
C PRO A 178 12.79 35.12 -10.50
N TRP A 179 12.05 36.23 -10.37
CA TRP A 179 12.56 37.58 -10.65
C TRP A 179 13.19 38.27 -9.43
N VAL A 180 13.00 37.76 -8.22
CA VAL A 180 13.51 38.40 -6.99
C VAL A 180 15.04 38.40 -6.98
N GLY A 181 15.68 37.28 -7.32
CA GLY A 181 17.14 37.16 -7.39
C GLY A 181 17.74 38.13 -8.41
N PRO A 182 17.34 38.09 -9.70
CA PRO A 182 17.82 39.03 -10.70
C PRO A 182 17.59 40.51 -10.35
N THR A 183 16.42 40.86 -9.79
CA THR A 183 16.10 42.25 -9.44
C THR A 183 16.91 42.76 -8.25
N LEU A 184 17.11 41.94 -7.21
CA LEU A 184 17.97 42.26 -6.08
C LEU A 184 19.44 42.39 -6.48
N VAL A 185 19.95 41.47 -7.31
CA VAL A 185 21.32 41.53 -7.81
C VAL A 185 21.53 42.75 -8.70
N ALA A 186 20.59 43.05 -9.61
CA ALA A 186 20.64 44.25 -10.42
C ALA A 186 20.63 45.51 -9.54
N GLY A 187 19.77 45.57 -8.53
CA GLY A 187 19.71 46.65 -7.55
C GLY A 187 21.03 46.85 -6.81
N LEU A 188 21.67 45.77 -6.35
CA LEU A 188 22.99 45.80 -5.72
C LEU A 188 24.08 46.31 -6.67
N VAL A 189 24.07 45.87 -7.93
CA VAL A 189 25.03 46.33 -8.95
C VAL A 189 24.86 47.84 -9.20
N PHE A 190 23.64 48.34 -9.31
CA PHE A 190 23.37 49.78 -9.45
C PHE A 190 23.79 50.57 -8.20
N LEU A 191 23.60 50.02 -7.01
CA LEU A 191 24.04 50.62 -5.76
C LEU A 191 25.57 50.75 -5.71
N LEU A 192 26.30 49.68 -6.06
CA LEU A 192 27.76 49.69 -6.14
C LEU A 192 28.28 50.66 -7.22
N ALA A 193 27.66 50.66 -8.40
CA ALA A 193 28.00 51.61 -9.47
C ALA A 193 27.77 53.06 -9.04
N GLY A 194 26.68 53.35 -8.34
CA GLY A 194 26.39 54.65 -7.74
C GLY A 194 27.46 55.09 -6.75
N ILE A 195 27.90 54.19 -5.85
CA ILE A 195 28.99 54.44 -4.90
C ILE A 195 30.31 54.73 -5.62
N VAL A 196 30.67 53.94 -6.63
CA VAL A 196 31.91 54.17 -7.41
C VAL A 196 31.87 55.53 -8.12
N LEU A 197 30.75 55.89 -8.75
CA LEU A 197 30.58 57.19 -9.39
C LEU A 197 30.64 58.35 -8.39
N LEU A 198 30.09 58.17 -7.19
CA LEU A 198 30.17 59.14 -6.10
C LEU A 198 31.63 59.35 -5.65
N ILE A 199 32.36 58.25 -5.42
CA ILE A 199 33.79 58.29 -5.03
C ILE A 199 34.62 58.99 -6.13
N LEU A 200 34.42 58.63 -7.40
CA LEU A 200 35.10 59.27 -8.53
C LEU A 200 34.73 60.75 -8.65
N GLY A 201 33.48 61.11 -8.38
CA GLY A 201 33.01 62.50 -8.29
C GLY A 201 33.74 63.28 -7.20
N LEU A 202 33.86 62.71 -6.00
CA LEU A 202 34.57 63.30 -4.87
C LEU A 202 36.08 63.42 -5.10
N ILE A 203 36.71 62.40 -5.69
CA ILE A 203 38.14 62.45 -6.06
C ILE A 203 38.38 63.54 -7.11
N HIS A 204 37.51 63.64 -8.12
CA HIS A 204 37.61 64.70 -9.13
C HIS A 204 37.45 66.09 -8.51
N MET A 205 36.48 66.27 -7.61
CA MET A 205 36.28 67.52 -6.88
C MET A 205 37.49 67.88 -6.00
N ARG A 206 38.09 66.91 -5.31
CA ARG A 206 39.32 67.14 -4.53
C ARG A 206 40.52 67.49 -5.43
N ARG A 207 40.60 66.94 -6.64
CA ARG A 207 41.68 67.23 -7.60
C ARG A 207 41.48 68.55 -8.35
N SER A 208 40.24 69.02 -8.54
CA SER A 208 39.94 70.30 -9.19
C SER A 208 40.14 71.52 -8.28
N HIS A 209 40.20 71.31 -6.95
CA HIS A 209 40.74 72.30 -6.02
C HIS A 209 42.28 72.29 -6.06
N GLY A 210 42.86 72.87 -7.12
CA GLY A 210 44.30 73.14 -7.24
C GLY A 210 44.84 74.06 -6.13
N PRO A 211 46.17 74.23 -6.01
CA PRO A 211 46.79 74.95 -4.90
C PRO A 211 46.24 76.37 -4.82
N ARG A 212 45.58 76.71 -3.70
CA ARG A 212 45.23 78.10 -3.38
C ARG A 212 46.52 78.92 -3.40
N ARG A 213 46.72 79.70 -4.47
CA ARG A 213 47.76 80.73 -4.56
C ARG A 213 47.54 81.65 -3.35
N LYS A 214 48.52 81.68 -2.44
CA LYS A 214 48.54 82.68 -1.37
C LYS A 214 48.39 84.06 -2.02
N PRO A 215 47.49 84.95 -1.55
CA PRO A 215 47.42 86.32 -2.05
C PRO A 215 48.79 87.01 -1.83
N PRO A 216 49.14 87.99 -2.69
CA PRO A 216 50.45 88.63 -2.67
C PRO A 216 50.76 89.27 -1.32
N ALA A 217 52.03 89.21 -0.93
CA ALA A 217 52.52 89.74 0.33
C ALA A 217 52.28 91.25 0.43
N LEU A 218 51.48 91.67 1.41
CA LEU A 218 51.39 93.06 1.86
C LEU A 218 52.77 93.50 2.40
N PRO A 219 53.18 94.77 2.18
CA PRO A 219 54.52 95.25 2.50
C PRO A 219 54.81 95.18 4.01
N LYS A 220 55.99 94.63 4.35
CA LYS A 220 56.45 94.46 5.72
C LYS A 220 57.05 95.76 6.28
N GLY A 221 56.28 96.42 7.15
CA GLY A 221 56.70 96.81 8.50
C GLY A 221 57.38 98.17 8.72
N LYS A 222 57.08 98.75 9.90
CA LYS A 222 58.12 98.98 10.92
C LYS A 222 57.77 98.13 12.15
N ARG A 223 58.72 97.31 12.58
CA ARG A 223 58.63 96.45 13.76
C ARG A 223 59.06 97.24 14.99
N PHE A 224 58.38 97.03 16.11
CA PHE A 224 58.99 97.16 17.43
C PHE A 224 59.19 95.77 18.03
N SER A 225 60.36 95.63 18.66
CA SER A 225 60.95 94.42 19.20
C SER A 225 61.02 94.53 20.71
N SER A 226 60.77 93.43 21.43
CA SER A 226 61.52 93.07 22.65
C SER A 226 61.19 91.61 22.96
N SER A 227 62.13 90.69 22.71
CA SER A 227 63.07 90.09 23.68
C SER A 227 62.37 89.32 24.81
N ARG A 228 62.32 87.98 24.68
CA ARG A 228 63.15 86.97 25.40
C ARG A 228 62.62 86.61 26.78
N THR A 229 62.32 85.32 26.97
CA THR A 229 62.94 84.36 27.93
C THR A 229 62.21 83.02 27.71
N ASN A 230 62.82 81.95 27.19
CA ASN A 230 63.74 80.96 27.79
C ASN A 230 63.10 79.59 27.54
N ALA A 231 63.52 78.89 26.48
CA ALA A 231 63.16 77.50 26.23
C ALA A 231 64.43 76.66 26.46
N ILE A 232 64.30 75.65 27.31
CA ILE A 232 65.33 74.66 27.58
C ILE A 232 65.31 73.64 26.44
N GLU A 233 66.46 73.51 25.78
CA GLU A 233 66.76 72.45 24.83
C GLU A 233 67.10 71.14 25.55
N SER A 234 66.67 70.03 24.97
CA SER A 234 67.48 68.86 24.59
C SER A 234 66.49 67.73 24.30
N SER A 235 66.60 66.91 23.28
CA SER A 235 67.59 66.68 22.25
C SER A 235 66.87 65.90 21.15
N VAL A 236 67.47 65.85 19.95
CA VAL A 236 67.59 64.68 19.08
C VAL A 236 67.77 65.18 17.64
N ALA A 237 68.99 65.00 17.17
CA ALA A 237 69.44 65.33 15.84
C ALA A 237 68.93 64.30 14.81
N ARG A 238 68.20 64.81 13.82
CA ARG A 238 68.46 64.69 12.38
C ARG A 238 68.87 63.31 11.82
N ARG A 239 68.01 62.74 10.96
CA ARG A 239 68.44 62.34 9.60
C ARG A 239 67.28 62.28 8.59
N ARG A 240 67.50 62.94 7.44
CA ARG A 240 66.69 62.92 6.21
C ARG A 240 66.89 61.59 5.45
N ARG A 241 65.83 61.12 4.78
CA ARG A 241 65.77 60.65 3.37
C ARG A 241 64.30 60.39 2.99
N SER A 242 63.73 61.27 2.17
CA SER A 242 63.39 61.09 0.75
C SER A 242 62.19 60.17 0.50
N LEU A 243 61.03 60.81 0.31
CA LEU A 243 59.78 60.22 -0.18
C LEU A 243 59.93 59.83 -1.66
N LYS A 244 59.57 58.59 -1.98
CA LYS A 244 58.98 58.20 -3.26
C LYS A 244 57.70 57.41 -2.95
N ALA A 245 56.60 57.76 -3.59
CA ALA A 245 55.42 56.89 -3.69
C ALA A 245 55.64 55.93 -4.88
N PRO A 246 54.94 54.77 -4.94
CA PRO A 246 53.54 54.78 -5.39
C PRO A 246 52.62 53.77 -4.66
N MET A 247 51.34 53.86 -5.03
CA MET A 247 50.18 53.02 -4.68
C MET A 247 50.44 51.54 -4.40
N ALA A 248 49.74 50.99 -3.40
CA ALA A 248 48.83 49.84 -3.54
C ALA A 248 48.04 49.68 -2.24
N VAL A 249 46.75 50.02 -2.30
CA VAL A 249 45.76 49.81 -1.24
C VAL A 249 45.39 48.32 -1.25
N GLY A 250 45.82 47.58 -0.24
CA GLY A 250 45.35 46.24 0.05
C GLY A 250 44.08 46.27 0.89
N VAL A 251 42.95 45.91 0.26
CA VAL A 251 41.96 44.88 0.65
C VAL A 251 41.63 44.78 2.17
N PRO A 252 40.33 44.89 2.55
CA PRO A 252 39.52 43.68 2.58
C PRO A 252 38.20 43.81 1.81
N ILE A 253 38.18 43.21 0.63
CA ILE A 253 36.97 42.85 -0.14
C ILE A 253 36.37 41.53 0.38
N ALA A 254 36.99 40.88 1.38
CA ALA A 254 36.60 39.53 1.81
C ALA A 254 35.39 39.44 2.78
N LEU A 255 34.89 40.56 3.32
CA LEU A 255 33.76 40.55 4.28
C LEU A 255 32.41 40.97 3.67
N ALA A 256 32.42 41.54 2.46
CA ALA A 256 31.19 41.86 1.72
C ALA A 256 30.74 40.71 0.79
N SER A 257 31.63 39.78 0.43
CA SER A 257 31.29 38.61 -0.39
C SER A 257 30.63 37.47 0.41
N ALA A 258 30.84 37.39 1.72
CA ALA A 258 30.22 36.34 2.54
C ALA A 258 28.71 36.58 2.83
N LEU A 259 28.22 37.81 2.71
CA LEU A 259 26.80 38.17 2.88
C LEU A 259 25.98 38.11 1.58
N VAL A 260 26.62 37.95 0.42
CA VAL A 260 25.95 37.87 -0.90
C VAL A 260 25.68 36.42 -1.32
N LEU A 261 26.32 35.44 -0.69
CA LEU A 261 26.13 34.01 -1.00
C LEU A 261 25.10 33.28 -0.12
N SER A 262 24.55 33.91 0.91
CA SER A 262 23.45 33.34 1.71
C SER A 262 22.06 33.56 1.10
N GLY A 263 21.96 34.21 -0.07
CA GLY A 263 20.70 34.52 -0.76
C GLY A 263 20.39 33.64 -1.97
N CYS A 264 21.20 32.64 -2.28
CA CYS A 264 20.95 31.73 -3.41
C CYS A 264 19.96 30.63 -3.00
N SER A 265 18.71 30.96 -2.64
CA SER A 265 17.68 29.94 -2.70
C SER A 265 17.26 29.75 -4.16
N PRO A 266 17.10 28.50 -4.63
CA PRO A 266 16.75 28.19 -6.02
C PRO A 266 15.50 28.92 -6.51
N ASP A 267 14.53 29.16 -5.62
CA ASP A 267 13.23 29.80 -5.89
C ASP A 267 13.31 31.29 -6.26
N TYR A 268 14.47 31.93 -6.09
CA TYR A 268 14.68 33.34 -6.41
C TYR A 268 15.22 33.58 -7.81
N TRP A 269 15.61 32.53 -8.54
CA TRP A 269 16.29 32.67 -9.83
C TRP A 269 15.49 31.97 -10.94
N PRO A 270 15.53 32.49 -12.19
CA PRO A 270 14.96 31.79 -13.31
C PRO A 270 15.82 30.56 -13.60
N GLN A 271 15.26 29.39 -13.36
CA GLN A 271 15.90 28.12 -13.71
C GLN A 271 15.67 27.86 -15.21
N PRO A 272 16.67 27.37 -15.98
CA PRO A 272 16.42 26.85 -17.31
C PRO A 272 15.50 25.62 -17.20
N GLU A 273 14.49 25.52 -18.08
CA GLU A 273 13.61 24.34 -18.17
C GLU A 273 14.44 23.08 -18.47
N ALA A 274 14.78 22.32 -17.43
CA ALA A 274 15.03 20.88 -17.50
C ALA A 274 15.16 20.25 -16.10
N ALA A 275 14.42 19.16 -15.92
CA ALA A 275 14.39 18.18 -14.82
C ALA A 275 13.48 18.53 -13.61
N ALA A 276 12.58 17.58 -13.36
CA ALA A 276 11.62 17.50 -12.26
C ALA A 276 12.22 17.87 -10.88
N PRO A 277 11.38 18.34 -9.92
CA PRO A 277 11.86 18.67 -8.59
C PRO A 277 12.50 17.45 -7.91
N THR A 278 13.73 17.64 -7.43
CA THR A 278 14.39 16.70 -6.52
C THR A 278 13.72 16.81 -5.15
N PRO A 279 13.16 15.74 -4.57
CA PRO A 279 12.51 15.82 -3.27
C PRO A 279 13.51 16.15 -2.16
N VAL A 280 13.11 17.08 -1.28
CA VAL A 280 13.79 17.33 -0.01
C VAL A 280 13.42 16.19 0.94
N GLU A 281 14.42 15.53 1.53
CA GLU A 281 14.24 14.48 2.53
C GLU A 281 13.37 14.99 3.69
N THR A 282 12.14 14.48 3.76
CA THR A 282 11.32 14.40 4.97
C THR A 282 11.05 12.93 5.22
N ILE A 283 11.31 12.51 6.45
CA ILE A 283 11.16 11.14 6.93
C ILE A 283 9.65 10.89 7.10
N ASP A 284 9.05 10.22 6.13
CA ASP A 284 8.03 9.18 6.33
C ASP A 284 7.81 8.46 4.99
N ALA A 285 7.89 7.13 5.02
CA ALA A 285 7.85 6.28 3.84
C ALA A 285 6.41 6.13 3.34
N THR A 286 6.01 6.97 2.39
CA THR A 286 4.89 6.67 1.48
C THR A 286 5.43 5.80 0.34
N PRO A 287 4.77 4.68 -0.03
CA PRO A 287 5.24 3.85 -1.13
C PRO A 287 5.29 4.66 -2.43
N ALA A 288 6.38 4.50 -3.17
CA ALA A 288 6.62 5.18 -4.44
C ALA A 288 5.52 4.88 -5.47
N PRO A 289 5.18 5.81 -6.37
CA PRO A 289 4.24 5.53 -7.45
C PRO A 289 4.85 4.48 -8.38
N THR A 290 4.27 3.28 -8.36
CA THR A 290 4.46 2.23 -9.36
C THR A 290 4.13 2.79 -10.74
N ALA A 291 4.86 2.34 -11.75
CA ALA A 291 4.67 2.71 -13.15
C ALA A 291 3.18 2.73 -13.54
N VAL A 292 2.76 3.80 -14.21
CA VAL A 292 1.43 3.95 -14.81
C VAL A 292 1.15 2.69 -15.65
N PRO A 293 0.19 1.82 -15.27
CA PRO A 293 -0.28 0.75 -16.13
C PRO A 293 -0.92 1.38 -17.37
N ASP A 294 -0.88 0.69 -18.52
CA ASP A 294 -1.79 1.03 -19.62
C ASP A 294 -3.24 1.01 -19.07
N ASP A 295 -4.05 2.02 -19.41
CA ASP A 295 -5.42 2.23 -18.86
C ASP A 295 -6.37 1.01 -19.03
N ASP A 296 -6.02 0.02 -19.86
CA ASP A 296 -6.85 -1.14 -20.18
C ASP A 296 -6.40 -2.47 -19.50
N THR A 297 -5.33 -2.48 -18.70
CA THR A 297 -4.93 -3.70 -17.97
C THR A 297 -5.47 -3.72 -16.55
N PRO A 298 -6.26 -4.76 -16.15
CA PRO A 298 -6.73 -4.89 -14.79
C PRO A 298 -5.57 -4.94 -13.80
N GLU A 299 -5.71 -4.22 -12.70
CA GLU A 299 -4.70 -4.19 -11.64
C GLU A 299 -4.89 -5.37 -10.65
N PRO A 300 -3.82 -5.78 -9.95
CA PRO A 300 -3.91 -6.71 -8.82
C PRO A 300 -4.99 -6.32 -7.82
N VAL A 301 -5.80 -7.29 -7.37
CA VAL A 301 -6.91 -7.03 -6.45
C VAL A 301 -6.46 -6.63 -5.04
N VAL A 302 -5.25 -7.03 -4.64
CA VAL A 302 -4.69 -6.79 -3.30
C VAL A 302 -3.20 -6.50 -3.40
N THR A 303 -2.74 -5.48 -2.69
CA THR A 303 -1.30 -5.16 -2.55
C THR A 303 -0.63 -6.00 -1.46
N SER A 304 0.70 -6.07 -1.47
CA SER A 304 1.45 -6.83 -0.44
C SER A 304 1.15 -6.37 0.98
N ASP A 305 1.03 -5.06 1.20
CA ASP A 305 0.78 -4.48 2.53
C ASP A 305 -0.66 -4.76 2.99
N GLN A 306 -1.65 -4.64 2.09
CA GLN A 306 -3.02 -5.04 2.37
C GLN A 306 -3.13 -6.52 2.68
N PHE A 307 -2.48 -7.38 1.89
CA PHE A 307 -2.49 -8.82 2.12
C PHE A 307 -1.90 -9.19 3.48
N ALA A 308 -0.81 -8.52 3.89
CA ALA A 308 -0.21 -8.74 5.20
C ALA A 308 -1.19 -8.39 6.35
N ALA A 309 -1.98 -7.32 6.21
CA ALA A 309 -3.02 -6.96 7.18
C ALA A 309 -4.15 -8.00 7.21
N ILE A 310 -4.65 -8.41 6.04
CA ILE A 310 -5.69 -9.45 5.90
C ILE A 310 -5.22 -10.76 6.54
N LEU A 311 -3.99 -11.18 6.24
CA LEU A 311 -3.42 -12.41 6.78
C LEU A 311 -3.23 -12.36 8.30
N ALA A 312 -2.86 -11.20 8.85
CA ALA A 312 -2.76 -11.01 10.30
C ALA A 312 -4.13 -11.21 10.97
N ASP A 313 -5.19 -10.65 10.39
CA ASP A 313 -6.56 -10.82 10.90
C ASP A 313 -7.04 -12.28 10.76
N VAL A 314 -6.80 -12.91 9.60
CA VAL A 314 -7.11 -14.34 9.37
C VAL A 314 -6.39 -15.21 10.40
N SER A 315 -5.10 -14.99 10.62
CA SER A 315 -4.29 -15.75 11.59
C SER A 315 -4.82 -15.56 13.02
N SER A 316 -5.19 -14.33 13.38
CA SER A 316 -5.76 -14.02 14.70
C SER A 316 -7.10 -14.71 14.91
N VAL A 317 -8.02 -14.59 13.96
CA VAL A 317 -9.35 -15.25 14.01
C VAL A 317 -9.20 -16.76 14.04
N ALA A 318 -8.33 -17.33 13.20
CA ALA A 318 -8.03 -18.76 13.18
C ALA A 318 -7.57 -19.24 14.57
N ALA A 319 -6.61 -18.56 15.18
CA ALA A 319 -6.07 -18.93 16.49
C ALA A 319 -7.12 -18.82 17.62
N GLU A 320 -7.93 -17.77 17.63
CA GLU A 320 -8.99 -17.59 18.62
C GLU A 320 -10.12 -18.62 18.46
N ALA A 321 -10.53 -18.89 17.21
CA ALA A 321 -11.52 -19.91 16.89
C ALA A 321 -11.01 -21.32 17.24
N ASP A 322 -9.74 -21.62 16.98
CA ASP A 322 -9.13 -22.91 17.34
C ASP A 322 -9.05 -23.12 18.85
N ALA A 323 -8.65 -22.08 19.60
CA ALA A 323 -8.53 -22.14 21.04
C ALA A 323 -9.89 -22.31 21.74
N SER A 324 -10.94 -21.71 21.17
CA SER A 324 -12.31 -21.76 21.70
C SER A 324 -13.21 -22.81 21.06
N ALA A 325 -12.74 -23.51 20.02
CA ALA A 325 -13.53 -24.40 19.16
C ALA A 325 -14.81 -23.73 18.64
N ASN A 326 -14.72 -22.46 18.23
CA ASN A 326 -15.86 -21.62 17.87
C ASN A 326 -16.05 -21.52 16.35
N ARG A 327 -17.03 -22.25 15.82
CA ARG A 327 -17.39 -22.19 14.39
C ARG A 327 -17.87 -20.81 13.95
N ASP A 328 -18.69 -20.13 14.76
CA ASP A 328 -19.30 -18.86 14.37
C ASP A 328 -18.23 -17.77 14.20
N LEU A 329 -17.25 -17.74 15.11
CA LEU A 329 -16.08 -16.86 14.96
C LEU A 329 -15.28 -17.19 13.69
N LEU A 330 -15.12 -18.48 13.37
CA LEU A 330 -14.37 -18.92 12.20
C LEU A 330 -15.02 -18.43 10.88
N THR A 331 -16.36 -18.35 10.82
CA THR A 331 -17.09 -17.91 9.60
C THR A 331 -16.83 -16.47 9.17
N SER A 332 -16.23 -15.64 10.02
CA SER A 332 -15.83 -14.28 9.66
C SER A 332 -14.66 -14.25 8.68
N ARG A 333 -13.77 -15.25 8.73
CA ARG A 333 -12.53 -15.32 7.93
C ARG A 333 -12.35 -16.63 7.15
N PHE A 334 -13.27 -17.58 7.25
CA PHE A 334 -13.22 -18.86 6.52
C PHE A 334 -14.56 -19.18 5.88
N GLU A 335 -14.49 -19.85 4.75
CA GLU A 335 -15.62 -20.41 4.03
C GLU A 335 -15.20 -21.66 3.23
N GLY A 336 -16.15 -22.26 2.50
CA GLY A 336 -15.86 -23.42 1.65
C GLY A 336 -15.26 -24.63 2.40
N PRO A 337 -14.45 -25.45 1.71
CA PRO A 337 -13.85 -26.65 2.27
C PRO A 337 -12.97 -26.41 3.51
N ALA A 338 -12.24 -25.29 3.55
CA ALA A 338 -11.42 -24.93 4.71
C ALA A 338 -12.27 -24.75 5.98
N LEU A 339 -13.38 -24.03 5.90
CA LEU A 339 -14.31 -23.86 7.02
C LEU A 339 -14.89 -25.20 7.47
N ASP A 340 -15.37 -26.01 6.52
CA ASP A 340 -16.10 -27.24 6.79
C ASP A 340 -15.19 -28.28 7.47
N LEU A 341 -13.96 -28.45 7.00
CA LEU A 341 -13.00 -29.37 7.58
C LEU A 341 -12.56 -28.96 8.99
N ARG A 342 -12.32 -27.67 9.20
CA ARG A 342 -11.88 -27.12 10.50
C ARG A 342 -13.01 -27.18 11.53
N ALA A 343 -14.24 -26.88 11.12
CA ALA A 343 -15.43 -27.03 11.96
C ALA A 343 -15.71 -28.51 12.31
N ALA A 344 -15.54 -29.44 11.36
CA ALA A 344 -15.63 -30.87 11.64
C ALA A 344 -14.56 -31.32 12.65
N THR A 345 -13.34 -30.78 12.54
CA THR A 345 -12.26 -31.03 13.50
C THR A 345 -12.61 -30.57 14.91
N TYR A 346 -13.25 -29.40 15.08
CA TYR A 346 -13.76 -28.95 16.37
C TYR A 346 -14.80 -29.92 16.95
N ALA A 347 -15.74 -30.38 16.13
CA ALA A 347 -16.76 -31.34 16.53
C ALA A 347 -16.16 -32.71 16.93
N ILE A 348 -15.16 -33.20 16.19
CA ILE A 348 -14.43 -34.42 16.53
C ILE A 348 -13.72 -34.27 17.88
N ARG A 349 -12.96 -33.18 18.06
CA ARG A 349 -12.15 -32.97 19.26
C ARG A 349 -12.98 -32.79 20.53
N ALA A 350 -14.25 -32.39 20.42
CA ALA A 350 -15.19 -32.38 21.54
C ALA A 350 -15.46 -33.79 22.10
N GLY A 351 -15.50 -34.81 21.24
CA GLY A 351 -15.69 -36.23 21.63
C GLY A 351 -14.40 -37.05 21.70
N PHE A 352 -13.34 -36.60 21.04
CA PHE A 352 -12.05 -37.29 20.92
C PHE A 352 -10.87 -36.29 20.91
N PRO A 353 -10.44 -35.77 22.08
CA PRO A 353 -9.44 -34.71 22.19
C PRO A 353 -8.05 -35.03 21.63
N GLU A 354 -7.74 -36.32 21.46
CA GLU A 354 -6.48 -36.82 20.87
C GLU A 354 -6.41 -36.65 19.34
N TYR A 355 -7.55 -36.39 18.68
CA TYR A 355 -7.55 -36.10 17.24
C TYR A 355 -6.67 -34.89 16.94
N ALA A 356 -5.92 -34.88 15.83
CA ALA A 356 -5.01 -33.78 15.52
C ALA A 356 -5.74 -32.41 15.54
N ALA A 357 -5.09 -31.40 16.12
CA ALA A 357 -5.60 -30.03 16.04
C ALA A 357 -5.43 -29.49 14.61
N PRO A 358 -6.25 -28.51 14.17
CA PRO A 358 -6.03 -27.83 12.92
C PRO A 358 -4.63 -27.25 12.82
N GLN A 359 -4.10 -27.18 11.60
CA GLN A 359 -2.81 -26.56 11.36
C GLN A 359 -2.92 -25.05 11.65
N PRO A 360 -1.98 -24.44 12.39
CA PRO A 360 -1.98 -23.00 12.60
C PRO A 360 -1.57 -22.28 11.31
N ILE A 361 -2.22 -21.14 11.04
CA ILE A 361 -1.87 -20.25 9.92
C ILE A 361 -0.90 -19.17 10.44
N PRO A 362 0.37 -19.15 10.01
CA PRO A 362 1.31 -18.09 10.37
C PRO A 362 0.92 -16.75 9.74
N ALA A 363 1.03 -15.66 10.50
CA ALA A 363 0.80 -14.32 9.95
C ALA A 363 1.95 -13.85 9.03
N ASN A 364 3.17 -14.39 9.19
CA ASN A 364 4.37 -14.01 8.44
C ASN A 364 5.46 -15.11 8.53
N PRO A 365 6.47 -15.10 7.63
CA PRO A 365 6.52 -14.35 6.37
C PRO A 365 5.60 -14.92 5.28
N VAL A 366 5.13 -14.03 4.39
CA VAL A 366 4.49 -14.38 3.12
C VAL A 366 5.59 -14.72 2.12
N GLN A 367 5.67 -15.98 1.69
CA GLN A 367 6.71 -16.47 0.78
C GLN A 367 6.36 -16.21 -0.68
N VAL A 368 5.09 -16.40 -1.03
CA VAL A 368 4.54 -16.16 -2.36
C VAL A 368 3.20 -15.45 -2.20
N LEU A 369 2.95 -14.43 -3.01
CA LEU A 369 1.67 -13.75 -3.12
C LEU A 369 1.32 -13.61 -4.61
N LEU A 370 0.17 -14.14 -4.99
CA LEU A 370 -0.35 -14.13 -6.34
C LEU A 370 -1.83 -13.65 -6.31
N PRO A 371 -2.06 -12.33 -6.34
CA PRO A 371 -3.39 -11.76 -6.39
C PRO A 371 -3.94 -11.87 -7.83
N GLN A 372 -5.25 -12.09 -7.96
CA GLN A 372 -5.90 -11.97 -9.26
C GLN A 372 -5.83 -10.52 -9.76
N ALA A 373 -5.74 -10.31 -11.06
CA ALA A 373 -5.87 -9.02 -11.72
C ALA A 373 -7.26 -8.97 -12.37
N THR A 374 -8.21 -8.28 -11.73
CA THR A 374 -9.60 -8.18 -12.17
C THR A 374 -10.32 -7.02 -11.50
N ASP A 375 -11.26 -6.41 -12.21
CA ASP A 375 -12.18 -5.40 -11.66
C ASP A 375 -13.53 -6.00 -11.24
N SER A 376 -13.77 -7.29 -11.53
CA SER A 376 -15.00 -8.00 -11.20
C SER A 376 -14.87 -8.87 -9.94
N TRP A 377 -16.02 -9.13 -9.31
CA TRP A 377 -16.18 -10.08 -8.21
C TRP A 377 -16.79 -11.41 -8.71
N PRO A 378 -16.49 -12.55 -8.07
CA PRO A 378 -15.63 -12.72 -6.89
C PRO A 378 -14.14 -12.58 -7.20
N ARG A 379 -13.38 -12.02 -6.25
CA ARG A 379 -11.93 -11.83 -6.35
C ARG A 379 -11.19 -12.93 -5.60
N THR A 380 -10.05 -13.34 -6.11
CA THR A 380 -9.22 -14.38 -5.49
C THR A 380 -7.78 -13.89 -5.25
N ALA A 381 -7.20 -14.26 -4.12
CA ALA A 381 -5.77 -14.11 -3.86
C ALA A 381 -5.19 -15.45 -3.39
N PHE A 382 -4.07 -15.85 -3.99
CA PHE A 382 -3.31 -17.01 -3.55
C PHE A 382 -2.07 -16.57 -2.78
N ALA A 383 -1.75 -17.26 -1.70
CA ALA A 383 -0.50 -17.04 -0.99
C ALA A 383 0.07 -18.34 -0.43
N ILE A 384 1.40 -18.36 -0.28
CA ILE A 384 2.10 -19.38 0.50
C ILE A 384 2.69 -18.69 1.72
N VAL A 385 2.31 -19.17 2.89
CA VAL A 385 2.71 -18.63 4.19
C VAL A 385 3.42 -19.72 4.98
N GLY A 386 4.53 -19.39 5.61
CA GLY A 386 5.27 -20.35 6.44
C GLY A 386 5.97 -19.61 7.55
N GLY A 387 5.87 -20.14 8.77
CA GLY A 387 6.55 -19.54 9.92
C GLY A 387 8.06 -19.79 9.90
N ASP A 388 8.74 -19.26 10.90
CA ASP A 388 10.20 -19.41 11.05
C ASP A 388 10.64 -20.84 11.41
N ASP A 389 9.71 -21.70 11.87
CA ASP A 389 10.01 -23.09 12.20
C ASP A 389 9.99 -23.96 10.93
N PRO A 390 11.15 -24.46 10.45
CA PRO A 390 11.23 -25.30 9.26
C PRO A 390 10.59 -26.68 9.45
N SER A 391 10.19 -27.03 10.67
CA SER A 391 9.50 -28.28 10.99
C SER A 391 8.00 -28.22 10.67
N VAL A 392 7.44 -27.02 10.54
CA VAL A 392 6.04 -26.81 10.17
C VAL A 392 5.97 -26.60 8.65
N PRO A 393 5.23 -27.44 7.91
CA PRO A 393 5.11 -27.26 6.47
C PRO A 393 4.42 -25.92 6.16
N PRO A 394 4.90 -25.15 5.16
CA PRO A 394 4.20 -23.96 4.70
C PRO A 394 2.77 -24.31 4.24
N VAL A 395 1.86 -23.35 4.40
CA VAL A 395 0.46 -23.46 4.03
C VAL A 395 0.20 -22.62 2.79
N ALA A 396 -0.39 -23.23 1.79
CA ALA A 396 -1.00 -22.56 0.66
C ALA A 396 -2.44 -22.17 1.00
N LEU A 397 -2.76 -20.90 0.81
CA LEU A 397 -4.06 -20.31 1.07
C LEU A 397 -4.66 -19.78 -0.23
N PHE A 398 -5.92 -20.09 -0.47
CA PHE A 398 -6.76 -19.37 -1.42
C PHE A 398 -7.77 -18.55 -0.65
N LEU A 399 -7.69 -17.24 -0.79
CA LEU A 399 -8.64 -16.31 -0.20
C LEU A 399 -9.58 -15.81 -1.28
N THR A 400 -10.87 -15.79 -0.98
CA THR A 400 -11.93 -15.30 -1.85
C THR A 400 -12.64 -14.13 -1.22
N GLN A 401 -13.07 -13.20 -2.06
CA GLN A 401 -13.95 -12.09 -1.70
C GLN A 401 -15.13 -12.11 -2.67
N ASP A 402 -16.31 -12.47 -2.16
CA ASP A 402 -17.50 -12.66 -2.99
C ASP A 402 -18.12 -11.35 -3.48
N THR A 403 -18.07 -10.32 -2.65
CA THR A 403 -18.67 -9.01 -2.93
C THR A 403 -17.77 -7.89 -2.39
N PRO A 404 -17.90 -6.65 -2.90
CA PRO A 404 -17.08 -5.54 -2.45
C PRO A 404 -17.08 -5.30 -0.92
N ARG A 405 -18.23 -5.47 -0.25
CA ARG A 405 -18.35 -5.29 1.21
C ARG A 405 -17.95 -6.49 2.04
N ALA A 406 -17.92 -7.68 1.44
CA ALA A 406 -17.47 -8.87 2.15
C ALA A 406 -15.96 -8.79 2.40
N ASP A 407 -15.53 -9.35 3.53
CA ASP A 407 -14.11 -9.52 3.85
C ASP A 407 -13.51 -10.68 3.06
N TYR A 408 -12.18 -10.69 2.89
CA TYR A 408 -11.50 -11.84 2.33
C TYR A 408 -11.57 -13.02 3.30
N LYS A 409 -11.97 -14.18 2.79
CA LYS A 409 -12.10 -15.43 3.53
C LYS A 409 -11.25 -16.52 2.94
N VAL A 410 -10.66 -17.35 3.79
CA VAL A 410 -9.93 -18.55 3.39
C VAL A 410 -10.92 -19.59 2.90
N TYR A 411 -10.83 -19.93 1.61
CA TYR A 411 -11.64 -20.96 0.96
C TYR A 411 -10.93 -22.32 0.96
N TYR A 412 -9.60 -22.32 0.71
CA TYR A 412 -8.74 -23.50 0.79
C TYR A 412 -7.55 -23.25 1.73
N GLU A 413 -7.26 -24.24 2.57
CA GLU A 413 -6.11 -24.28 3.48
C GLU A 413 -5.32 -25.58 3.24
N ILE A 414 -4.20 -25.49 2.52
CA ILE A 414 -3.49 -26.65 1.99
C ILE A 414 -2.05 -26.71 2.51
N ALA A 415 -1.69 -27.75 3.26
CA ALA A 415 -0.29 -27.95 3.65
C ALA A 415 0.55 -28.41 2.45
N LEU A 416 1.69 -27.76 2.21
CA LEU A 416 2.58 -28.13 1.12
C LEU A 416 3.36 -29.41 1.41
N GLU A 417 3.56 -30.22 0.38
CA GLU A 417 4.39 -31.42 0.42
C GLU A 417 5.88 -31.04 0.62
N PRO A 418 6.66 -31.86 1.34
CA PRO A 418 8.05 -31.57 1.61
C PRO A 418 8.90 -31.67 0.34
N ASN A 419 9.79 -30.70 0.14
CA ASN A 419 10.71 -30.62 -1.02
C ASN A 419 10.00 -30.48 -2.39
N THR A 420 8.76 -29.99 -2.41
CA THR A 420 8.07 -29.65 -3.65
C THR A 420 8.71 -28.44 -4.33
N THR A 421 8.94 -28.54 -5.64
CA THR A 421 9.35 -27.41 -6.48
C THR A 421 8.11 -26.61 -6.87
N LEU A 422 8.05 -25.35 -6.45
CA LEU A 422 6.97 -24.44 -6.84
C LEU A 422 7.20 -23.91 -8.27
N PRO A 423 6.11 -23.76 -9.07
CA PRO A 423 6.21 -23.14 -10.39
C PRO A 423 6.50 -21.64 -10.27
N GLU A 424 7.02 -21.05 -11.34
CA GLU A 424 7.23 -19.61 -11.42
C GLU A 424 5.88 -18.88 -11.59
N VAL A 425 5.62 -17.93 -10.70
CA VAL A 425 4.40 -17.13 -10.69
C VAL A 425 4.71 -15.66 -10.98
N ALA A 426 3.71 -14.94 -11.45
CA ALA A 426 3.84 -13.51 -11.70
C ALA A 426 4.11 -12.75 -10.38
N ALA A 427 4.80 -11.62 -10.49
CA ALA A 427 4.98 -10.73 -9.36
C ALA A 427 3.63 -10.20 -8.84
N ALA A 428 3.52 -10.01 -7.53
CA ALA A 428 2.29 -9.52 -6.89
C ALA A 428 1.81 -8.16 -7.45
N THR A 429 2.72 -7.33 -7.97
CA THR A 429 2.42 -6.04 -8.60
C THR A 429 1.79 -6.15 -9.98
N VAL A 430 1.85 -7.32 -10.62
CA VAL A 430 1.23 -7.60 -11.93
C VAL A 430 -0.04 -8.44 -11.74
N GLY A 431 0.00 -9.39 -10.80
CA GLY A 431 -1.11 -10.29 -10.52
C GLY A 431 -1.27 -11.39 -11.57
N THR A 432 -2.40 -12.09 -11.54
CA THR A 432 -2.69 -13.23 -12.43
C THR A 432 -4.14 -13.25 -12.90
N THR A 433 -4.43 -14.04 -13.92
CA THR A 433 -5.79 -14.31 -14.36
C THR A 433 -6.32 -15.61 -13.75
N ARG A 434 -7.58 -15.58 -13.29
CA ARG A 434 -8.31 -16.80 -12.89
C ARG A 434 -8.81 -17.53 -14.14
N LEU A 435 -8.47 -18.80 -14.27
CA LEU A 435 -8.93 -19.65 -15.37
C LEU A 435 -10.27 -20.30 -15.01
N GLY A 436 -11.15 -20.43 -16.01
CA GLY A 436 -12.41 -21.16 -15.84
C GLY A 436 -12.18 -22.66 -15.59
N PRO A 437 -13.12 -23.35 -14.92
CA PRO A 437 -12.97 -24.76 -14.55
C PRO A 437 -12.90 -25.73 -15.74
N GLU A 438 -13.36 -25.28 -16.91
CA GLU A 438 -13.35 -26.02 -18.19
C GLU A 438 -12.28 -25.48 -19.17
N SER A 439 -11.32 -24.71 -18.68
CA SER A 439 -10.27 -24.12 -19.51
C SER A 439 -9.43 -25.20 -20.20
N LYS A 440 -9.39 -25.15 -21.53
CA LYS A 440 -8.59 -26.06 -22.37
C LYS A 440 -7.16 -25.58 -22.59
N LEU A 441 -6.76 -24.50 -21.92
CA LEU A 441 -5.40 -23.97 -21.99
C LEU A 441 -4.38 -24.86 -21.27
N LEU A 442 -4.87 -25.74 -20.39
CA LEU A 442 -4.07 -26.62 -19.56
C LEU A 442 -4.04 -28.05 -20.12
N ALA A 443 -3.01 -28.82 -19.73
CA ALA A 443 -2.91 -30.24 -20.08
C ALA A 443 -4.10 -31.08 -19.56
N MET A 444 -4.73 -30.64 -18.47
CA MET A 444 -5.95 -31.19 -17.89
C MET A 444 -6.83 -30.05 -17.38
N THR A 445 -8.15 -30.12 -17.56
CA THR A 445 -9.04 -29.08 -17.02
C THR A 445 -9.12 -29.18 -15.50
N PRO A 446 -9.31 -28.07 -14.77
CA PRO A 446 -9.49 -28.10 -13.31
C PRO A 446 -10.51 -29.13 -12.81
N ASP A 447 -11.66 -29.26 -13.47
CA ASP A 447 -12.69 -30.23 -13.07
C ASP A 447 -12.31 -31.69 -13.42
N GLN A 448 -11.50 -31.90 -14.46
CA GLN A 448 -10.96 -33.22 -14.76
C GLN A 448 -9.98 -33.71 -13.69
N ILE A 449 -9.27 -32.82 -12.99
CA ILE A 449 -8.32 -33.20 -11.92
C ILE A 449 -9.05 -33.91 -10.78
N LYS A 450 -10.23 -33.41 -10.37
CA LYS A 450 -11.07 -34.04 -9.33
C LYS A 450 -11.39 -35.50 -9.67
N THR A 451 -11.82 -35.72 -10.91
CA THR A 451 -12.17 -37.06 -11.39
C THR A 451 -10.93 -37.95 -11.54
N ALA A 452 -9.86 -37.41 -12.12
CA ALA A 452 -8.62 -38.14 -12.38
C ALA A 452 -7.95 -38.58 -11.07
N TYR A 453 -7.80 -37.67 -10.12
CA TYR A 453 -7.09 -37.94 -8.88
C TYR A 453 -7.88 -38.83 -7.94
N SER A 454 -9.22 -38.68 -7.87
CA SER A 454 -10.04 -39.62 -7.09
C SER A 454 -10.00 -41.05 -7.65
N ASP A 455 -9.97 -41.24 -8.97
CA ASP A 455 -9.78 -42.56 -9.59
C ASP A 455 -8.40 -43.14 -9.26
N ILE A 456 -7.35 -42.32 -9.26
CA ILE A 456 -5.99 -42.71 -8.85
C ILE A 456 -5.95 -43.14 -7.38
N LEU A 457 -6.64 -42.43 -6.47
CA LEU A 457 -6.68 -42.83 -5.06
C LEU A 457 -7.41 -44.15 -4.85
N LEU A 458 -8.34 -44.54 -5.73
CA LEU A 458 -9.05 -45.82 -5.66
C LEU A 458 -8.30 -46.97 -6.34
N ASN A 459 -7.70 -46.70 -7.51
CA ASN A 459 -7.15 -47.73 -8.42
C ASN A 459 -5.62 -47.72 -8.53
N GLY A 460 -4.94 -46.71 -7.98
CA GLY A 460 -3.49 -46.56 -8.03
C GLY A 460 -2.96 -46.53 -9.47
N ASP A 461 -1.88 -47.24 -9.73
CA ASP A 461 -1.24 -47.33 -11.05
C ASP A 461 -2.12 -48.02 -12.11
N SER A 462 -3.21 -48.67 -11.71
CA SER A 462 -4.19 -49.25 -12.63
C SER A 462 -5.20 -48.22 -13.14
N SER A 463 -5.18 -46.99 -12.63
CA SER A 463 -6.03 -45.89 -13.10
C SER A 463 -5.68 -45.51 -14.54
N GLN A 464 -6.72 -45.22 -15.34
CA GLN A 464 -6.54 -44.66 -16.68
C GLN A 464 -5.87 -43.27 -16.67
N TYR A 465 -5.89 -42.58 -15.51
CA TYR A 465 -5.32 -41.24 -15.34
C TYR A 465 -3.89 -41.27 -14.75
N ALA A 466 -3.36 -42.44 -14.37
CA ALA A 466 -2.06 -42.55 -13.72
C ALA A 466 -0.90 -41.97 -14.54
N SER A 467 -1.00 -41.97 -15.87
CA SER A 467 0.02 -41.39 -16.76
C SER A 467 -0.01 -39.86 -16.84
N MET A 468 -1.11 -39.22 -16.42
CA MET A 468 -1.32 -37.77 -16.54
C MET A 468 -0.92 -36.99 -15.29
N ILE A 469 -0.75 -37.66 -14.16
CA ILE A 469 -0.35 -37.05 -12.87
C ILE A 469 0.96 -37.68 -12.41
N ASP A 470 1.97 -36.86 -12.12
CA ASP A 470 3.26 -37.32 -11.62
C ASP A 470 3.11 -37.92 -10.21
N PRO A 471 3.49 -39.19 -9.99
CA PRO A 471 3.48 -39.78 -8.65
C PRO A 471 4.64 -39.31 -7.76
N THR A 472 5.62 -38.57 -8.30
CA THR A 472 6.83 -38.18 -7.57
C THR A 472 6.51 -37.18 -6.47
N GLY A 473 6.82 -37.54 -5.22
CA GLY A 473 6.60 -36.66 -4.06
C GLY A 473 5.16 -36.66 -3.53
N ASP A 474 4.25 -37.42 -4.14
CA ASP A 474 2.86 -37.58 -3.69
C ASP A 474 2.78 -38.53 -2.48
N THR A 475 2.82 -37.97 -1.27
CA THR A 475 2.72 -38.75 -0.04
C THR A 475 1.27 -39.14 0.28
N LEU A 476 0.29 -38.42 -0.27
CA LEU A 476 -1.14 -38.71 -0.09
C LEU A 476 -1.51 -40.10 -0.62
N ARG A 477 -1.00 -40.52 -1.78
CA ARG A 477 -1.20 -41.89 -2.31
C ARG A 477 -0.74 -42.98 -1.33
N SER A 478 0.32 -42.71 -0.58
CA SER A 478 0.82 -43.65 0.42
C SER A 478 -0.04 -43.67 1.69
N GLN A 479 -0.65 -42.53 2.04
CA GLN A 479 -1.48 -42.39 3.24
C GLN A 479 -2.89 -42.93 3.06
N VAL A 480 -3.51 -42.70 1.90
CA VAL A 480 -4.94 -43.05 1.66
C VAL A 480 -5.20 -43.68 0.30
N GLY A 481 -4.18 -43.91 -0.54
CA GLY A 481 -4.37 -44.45 -1.88
C GLY A 481 -4.72 -45.95 -1.92
N ALA A 482 -4.67 -46.53 -3.13
CA ALA A 482 -5.11 -47.90 -3.38
C ALA A 482 -4.39 -48.95 -2.50
N ASP A 483 -3.08 -48.80 -2.27
CA ASP A 483 -2.30 -49.73 -1.45
C ASP A 483 -2.70 -49.68 0.03
N TYR A 484 -2.91 -48.47 0.57
CA TYR A 484 -3.46 -48.29 1.92
C TYR A 484 -4.84 -48.95 2.04
N LYS A 485 -5.72 -48.70 1.06
CA LYS A 485 -7.07 -49.27 1.04
C LYS A 485 -7.07 -50.80 0.94
N ASN A 486 -6.18 -51.37 0.14
CA ASN A 486 -6.02 -52.82 0.00
C ASN A 486 -5.44 -53.46 1.28
N THR A 487 -4.46 -52.82 1.90
CA THR A 487 -3.92 -53.21 3.21
C THR A 487 -5.02 -53.17 4.28
N THR A 488 -5.83 -52.10 4.31
CA THR A 488 -6.93 -51.94 5.26
C THR A 488 -8.01 -53.02 5.05
N LYS A 489 -8.40 -53.30 3.80
CA LYS A 489 -9.35 -54.38 3.46
C LYS A 489 -8.86 -55.76 3.90
N SER A 490 -7.58 -56.06 3.68
CA SER A 490 -6.99 -57.36 4.01
C SER A 490 -6.68 -57.54 5.50
N GLY A 491 -6.44 -56.45 6.22
CA GLY A 491 -6.28 -56.46 7.68
C GLY A 491 -7.59 -56.55 8.46
N LEU A 492 -8.73 -56.33 7.80
CA LEU A 492 -10.05 -56.40 8.43
C LEU A 492 -10.43 -57.85 8.75
N SER A 493 -10.99 -58.08 9.95
CA SER A 493 -11.50 -59.40 10.32
C SER A 493 -12.62 -59.85 9.38
N ALA A 494 -12.73 -61.16 9.11
CA ALA A 494 -13.77 -61.73 8.23
C ALA A 494 -15.23 -61.47 8.67
N THR A 495 -15.45 -60.85 9.83
CA THR A 495 -16.75 -60.45 10.37
C THR A 495 -17.20 -59.06 9.92
N ALA A 496 -16.34 -58.26 9.28
CA ALA A 496 -16.67 -56.93 8.77
C ALA A 496 -16.22 -56.79 7.30
N ALA A 497 -16.88 -55.91 6.56
CA ALA A 497 -16.54 -55.53 5.21
C ALA A 497 -16.34 -54.00 5.17
N ILE A 498 -15.34 -53.55 4.42
CA ILE A 498 -15.04 -52.13 4.20
C ILE A 498 -15.05 -51.80 2.71
N GLU A 499 -15.78 -50.76 2.35
CA GLU A 499 -15.93 -50.23 1.00
C GLU A 499 -15.46 -48.77 0.97
N PHE A 500 -14.73 -48.40 -0.08
CA PHE A 500 -14.30 -47.03 -0.33
C PHE A 500 -14.93 -46.57 -1.64
N ALA A 501 -15.49 -45.37 -1.66
CA ALA A 501 -16.08 -44.78 -2.87
C ALA A 501 -15.81 -43.28 -2.93
N SER A 502 -15.42 -42.81 -4.11
CA SER A 502 -15.34 -41.37 -4.40
C SER A 502 -16.73 -40.76 -4.40
N VAL A 503 -16.87 -39.58 -3.81
CA VAL A 503 -18.10 -38.78 -3.80
C VAL A 503 -17.79 -37.35 -4.25
N ALA A 504 -18.80 -36.71 -4.83
CA ALA A 504 -18.67 -35.32 -5.25
C ALA A 504 -18.50 -34.42 -4.03
N ALA A 505 -17.38 -33.72 -3.98
CA ALA A 505 -17.11 -32.68 -3.00
C ALA A 505 -17.82 -31.38 -3.42
N GLN A 506 -18.10 -30.51 -2.45
CA GLN A 506 -18.88 -29.28 -2.70
C GLN A 506 -17.99 -28.09 -3.07
N GLY A 507 -16.67 -28.16 -2.84
CA GLY A 507 -15.74 -27.07 -3.13
C GLY A 507 -15.61 -26.76 -4.63
N GLU A 508 -15.57 -25.47 -4.98
CA GLU A 508 -15.31 -25.00 -6.34
C GLU A 508 -13.84 -25.21 -6.73
N SER A 509 -13.58 -25.53 -8.01
CA SER A 509 -12.21 -25.58 -8.55
C SER A 509 -11.69 -24.15 -8.76
N ILE A 510 -10.58 -23.77 -8.10
CA ILE A 510 -9.95 -22.47 -8.29
C ILE A 510 -8.64 -22.65 -9.04
N ALA A 511 -8.52 -22.03 -10.22
CA ALA A 511 -7.32 -22.10 -11.05
C ALA A 511 -6.75 -20.71 -11.32
N LEU A 512 -5.48 -20.50 -11.00
CA LEU A 512 -4.76 -19.24 -11.24
C LEU A 512 -3.59 -19.50 -12.20
N ALA A 513 -3.46 -18.69 -13.24
CA ALA A 513 -2.41 -18.85 -14.23
C ALA A 513 -1.01 -18.59 -13.64
N THR A 514 -0.02 -19.33 -14.11
CA THR A 514 1.41 -19.18 -13.76
C THR A 514 2.18 -18.51 -14.91
N SER A 515 3.41 -18.04 -14.64
CA SER A 515 4.21 -17.31 -15.64
C SER A 515 4.66 -18.17 -16.82
N ASP A 516 4.70 -19.48 -16.63
CA ASP A 516 5.01 -20.49 -17.64
C ASP A 516 3.79 -20.93 -18.47
N SER A 517 2.67 -20.21 -18.37
CA SER A 517 1.38 -20.54 -19.00
C SER A 517 0.67 -21.78 -18.46
N GLY A 518 1.15 -22.38 -17.37
CA GLY A 518 0.41 -23.38 -16.60
C GLY A 518 -0.63 -22.74 -15.66
N ALA A 519 -1.03 -23.50 -14.64
CA ALA A 519 -1.87 -22.99 -13.56
C ALA A 519 -1.61 -23.69 -12.21
N LEU A 520 -1.77 -22.93 -11.14
CA LEU A 520 -2.00 -23.44 -9.79
C LEU A 520 -3.50 -23.73 -9.65
N VAL A 521 -3.86 -24.97 -9.35
CA VAL A 521 -5.24 -25.44 -9.31
C VAL A 521 -5.53 -26.05 -7.94
N ALA A 522 -6.41 -25.40 -7.18
CA ALA A 522 -6.98 -25.95 -5.95
C ALA A 522 -8.31 -26.66 -6.24
N VAL A 523 -8.43 -27.87 -5.75
CA VAL A 523 -9.65 -28.68 -5.87
C VAL A 523 -9.95 -29.41 -4.57
N ASP A 524 -11.24 -29.65 -4.40
CA ASP A 524 -11.79 -30.48 -3.34
C ASP A 524 -12.26 -31.84 -3.90
N ILE A 525 -11.93 -32.94 -3.23
CA ILE A 525 -12.46 -34.28 -3.51
C ILE A 525 -12.99 -34.92 -2.23
N GLY A 526 -14.07 -35.69 -2.35
CA GLY A 526 -14.68 -36.41 -1.24
C GLY A 526 -14.49 -37.92 -1.37
N GLU A 527 -14.33 -38.61 -0.25
CA GLU A 527 -14.34 -40.07 -0.20
C GLU A 527 -15.24 -40.57 0.92
N THR A 528 -16.00 -41.61 0.66
CA THR A 528 -16.76 -42.33 1.68
C THR A 528 -16.07 -43.65 2.02
N THR A 529 -15.94 -43.92 3.32
CA THR A 529 -15.55 -45.21 3.87
C THR A 529 -16.75 -45.82 4.58
N THR A 530 -17.22 -46.96 4.07
CA THR A 530 -18.38 -47.67 4.58
C THR A 530 -17.95 -48.98 5.22
N VAL A 531 -18.25 -49.18 6.50
CA VAL A 531 -17.95 -50.42 7.24
C VAL A 531 -19.25 -51.10 7.64
N LYS A 532 -19.42 -52.37 7.26
CA LYS A 532 -20.63 -53.17 7.54
C LYS A 532 -20.29 -54.52 8.20
N PRO A 533 -21.12 -55.04 9.12
CA PRO A 533 -21.00 -56.42 9.58
C PRO A 533 -21.37 -57.39 8.44
N VAL A 534 -20.60 -58.47 8.30
CA VAL A 534 -20.82 -59.50 7.25
C VAL A 534 -21.80 -60.58 7.71
N GLN A 535 -21.87 -60.85 9.01
CA GLN A 535 -22.73 -61.88 9.59
C GLN A 535 -24.02 -61.27 10.15
N ALA A 536 -25.15 -61.91 9.88
CA ALA A 536 -26.44 -61.51 10.45
C ALA A 536 -26.40 -61.56 11.99
N GLY A 537 -26.71 -60.44 12.64
CA GLY A 537 -26.65 -60.31 14.10
C GLY A 537 -25.27 -59.94 14.65
N ALA A 538 -24.24 -59.82 13.81
CA ALA A 538 -22.96 -59.25 14.23
C ALA A 538 -23.05 -57.72 14.32
N THR A 539 -22.27 -57.16 15.22
CA THR A 539 -22.17 -55.72 15.45
C THR A 539 -20.75 -55.24 15.22
N ILE A 540 -20.61 -54.00 14.75
CA ILE A 540 -19.33 -53.29 14.66
C ILE A 540 -19.30 -52.18 15.69
N LYS A 541 -18.10 -51.85 16.18
CA LYS A 541 -17.86 -50.77 17.13
C LYS A 541 -16.94 -49.75 16.45
N PRO A 542 -17.46 -48.60 15.99
CA PRO A 542 -16.58 -47.55 15.48
C PRO A 542 -15.71 -47.00 16.60
N GLU A 543 -14.52 -46.51 16.25
CA GLU A 543 -13.53 -45.96 17.19
C GLU A 543 -13.08 -44.55 16.77
N GLY A 544 -12.33 -43.88 17.66
CA GLY A 544 -11.71 -42.58 17.40
C GLY A 544 -12.68 -41.52 16.85
N ALA A 545 -12.26 -40.84 15.78
CA ALA A 545 -13.01 -39.76 15.17
C ALA A 545 -14.37 -40.18 14.59
N VAL A 546 -14.46 -41.38 14.00
CA VAL A 546 -15.72 -41.90 13.44
C VAL A 546 -16.76 -42.11 14.55
N LYS A 547 -16.33 -42.64 15.70
CA LYS A 547 -17.20 -42.74 16.89
C LYS A 547 -17.60 -41.36 17.41
N ALA A 548 -16.66 -40.42 17.48
CA ALA A 548 -16.89 -39.07 17.99
C ALA A 548 -17.96 -38.31 17.18
N LEU A 549 -17.91 -38.39 15.85
CA LEU A 549 -18.91 -37.71 15.00
C LEU A 549 -20.23 -38.47 14.86
N SER A 550 -20.19 -39.80 14.71
CA SER A 550 -21.42 -40.58 14.54
C SER A 550 -22.24 -40.71 15.81
N ASN A 551 -21.61 -40.54 16.99
CA ASN A 551 -22.19 -40.86 18.31
C ASN A 551 -22.68 -42.32 18.44
N VAL A 552 -22.22 -43.22 17.56
CA VAL A 552 -22.57 -44.63 17.57
C VAL A 552 -21.52 -45.39 18.39
N THR A 553 -21.94 -46.15 19.41
CA THR A 553 -21.01 -47.00 20.17
C THR A 553 -20.94 -48.42 19.61
N GLU A 554 -22.04 -48.92 19.07
CA GLU A 554 -22.18 -50.25 18.50
C GLU A 554 -23.32 -50.23 17.49
N THR A 555 -23.13 -50.84 16.31
CA THR A 555 -24.17 -50.91 15.27
C THR A 555 -24.18 -52.25 14.56
N GLY A 556 -25.39 -52.78 14.32
CA GLY A 556 -25.61 -53.95 13.46
C GLY A 556 -25.85 -53.59 11.99
N LYS A 557 -25.95 -52.30 11.65
CA LYS A 557 -26.19 -51.80 10.29
C LYS A 557 -24.88 -51.42 9.60
N GLY A 558 -23.96 -50.84 10.37
CA GLY A 558 -22.69 -50.33 9.88
C GLY A 558 -22.57 -48.81 9.99
N THR A 559 -21.40 -48.28 9.63
CA THR A 559 -21.11 -46.85 9.65
C THR A 559 -20.59 -46.38 8.30
N GLU A 560 -20.95 -45.15 7.94
CA GLU A 560 -20.41 -44.43 6.80
C GLU A 560 -19.67 -43.19 7.31
N ALA A 561 -18.42 -43.01 6.88
CA ALA A 561 -17.57 -41.87 7.19
C ALA A 561 -17.19 -41.16 5.88
N THR A 562 -17.41 -39.84 5.82
CA THR A 562 -17.06 -39.00 4.67
C THR A 562 -15.81 -38.19 5.00
N TYR A 563 -14.79 -38.35 4.16
CA TYR A 563 -13.53 -37.63 4.21
C TYR A 563 -13.48 -36.58 3.10
N ASP A 564 -12.81 -35.49 3.41
CA ASP A 564 -12.58 -34.34 2.54
C ASP A 564 -11.07 -34.21 2.28
N TYR A 565 -10.69 -33.92 1.04
CA TYR A 565 -9.31 -33.71 0.65
C TYR A 565 -9.21 -32.44 -0.19
N GLN A 566 -8.57 -31.44 0.38
CA GLN A 566 -8.20 -30.20 -0.30
C GLN A 566 -6.84 -30.39 -0.92
N LEU A 567 -6.75 -30.23 -2.25
CA LEU A 567 -5.57 -30.57 -3.03
C LEU A 567 -5.10 -29.35 -3.82
N LEU A 568 -3.79 -29.12 -3.84
CA LEU A 568 -3.16 -28.12 -4.69
C LEU A 568 -2.33 -28.81 -5.76
N PHE A 569 -2.63 -28.53 -7.02
CA PHE A 569 -1.87 -29.01 -8.17
C PHE A 569 -1.19 -27.86 -8.90
N TYR A 570 -0.04 -28.16 -9.50
CA TYR A 570 0.42 -27.45 -10.67
C TYR A 570 0.00 -28.23 -11.92
N VAL A 571 -0.61 -27.55 -12.87
CA VAL A 571 -1.03 -28.12 -14.16
C VAL A 571 -0.30 -27.40 -15.28
N PRO A 572 0.51 -28.11 -16.08
CA PRO A 572 1.26 -27.50 -17.17
C PRO A 572 0.32 -27.04 -18.32
N PRO A 573 0.80 -26.12 -19.19
CA PRO A 573 0.04 -25.71 -20.37
C PRO A 573 -0.20 -26.88 -21.32
N GLN A 574 -1.28 -26.78 -22.10
CA GLN A 574 -1.58 -27.71 -23.18
C GLN A 574 -0.45 -27.70 -24.22
N GLY A 575 -0.07 -28.88 -24.71
CA GLY A 575 0.88 -29.02 -25.81
C GLY A 575 2.35 -29.19 -25.38
N THR A 576 2.65 -29.12 -24.08
CA THR A 576 3.98 -29.48 -23.56
C THR A 576 4.17 -31.01 -23.58
N PRO A 577 5.13 -31.54 -24.34
CA PRO A 577 5.37 -32.99 -24.39
C PRO A 577 5.74 -33.53 -23.02
N ASP A 578 5.18 -34.69 -22.65
CA ASP A 578 5.46 -35.43 -21.41
C ASP A 578 5.21 -34.66 -20.09
N ALA A 579 4.59 -33.49 -20.14
CA ALA A 579 4.28 -32.70 -18.95
C ALA A 579 3.03 -33.27 -18.25
N LYS A 580 3.17 -33.52 -16.94
CA LYS A 580 2.14 -34.08 -16.08
C LYS A 580 1.72 -33.06 -15.04
N ALA A 581 0.49 -33.16 -14.55
CA ALA A 581 0.10 -32.42 -13.37
C ALA A 581 0.86 -32.96 -12.15
N GLN A 582 1.25 -32.07 -11.24
CA GLN A 582 2.00 -32.40 -10.04
C GLN A 582 1.23 -31.97 -8.80
N LEU A 583 1.06 -32.87 -7.83
CA LEU A 583 0.52 -32.53 -6.52
C LEU A 583 1.58 -31.71 -5.77
N LEU A 584 1.23 -30.50 -5.35
CA LEU A 584 2.10 -29.61 -4.59
C LEU A 584 1.85 -29.69 -3.08
N GLY A 585 0.63 -30.02 -2.68
CA GLY A 585 0.20 -30.03 -1.29
C GLY A 585 -1.19 -30.62 -1.13
N PHE A 586 -1.50 -31.06 0.08
CA PHE A 586 -2.83 -31.52 0.44
C PHE A 586 -3.13 -31.29 1.92
N THR A 587 -4.41 -31.13 2.21
CA THR A 587 -4.96 -31.23 3.56
C THR A 587 -6.12 -32.23 3.51
N GLN A 588 -6.21 -33.11 4.51
CA GLN A 588 -7.26 -34.12 4.57
C GLN A 588 -7.86 -34.22 5.96
N GLY A 589 -9.11 -34.67 6.03
CA GLY A 589 -9.67 -35.11 7.31
C GLY A 589 -11.11 -35.58 7.21
N LEU A 590 -11.66 -35.95 8.37
CA LEU A 590 -13.00 -36.51 8.49
C LEU A 590 -14.02 -35.37 8.58
N LEU A 591 -14.94 -35.31 7.62
CA LEU A 591 -15.97 -34.28 7.54
C LEU A 591 -17.25 -34.67 8.27
N SER A 592 -17.69 -35.93 8.09
CA SER A 592 -18.90 -36.43 8.76
C SER A 592 -18.84 -37.94 8.97
N ALA A 593 -19.59 -38.45 9.95
CA ALA A 593 -19.81 -39.88 10.13
C ALA A 593 -21.22 -40.15 10.63
N LYS A 594 -21.83 -41.25 10.18
CA LYS A 594 -23.21 -41.64 10.55
C LYS A 594 -23.40 -43.15 10.56
N GLU A 595 -24.45 -43.61 11.24
CA GLU A 595 -24.94 -44.98 11.11
C GLU A 595 -25.64 -45.16 9.76
N LEU A 596 -25.51 -46.34 9.17
CA LEU A 596 -26.28 -46.71 7.98
C LEU A 596 -27.78 -46.86 8.31
N PRO A 597 -28.69 -46.60 7.35
CA PRO A 597 -30.14 -46.61 7.55
C PRO A 597 -30.74 -47.98 7.91
#